data_AF-A0A6N7GYB1-F1
#
_entry.id   AF-A0A6N7GYB1-F1
#
_cell.length_a   1.000
_cell.length_b   1.000
_cell.length_c   1.000
_cell.angle_alpha   90.00
_cell.angle_beta   90.00
_cell.angle_gamma   90.00
#
_symmetry.space_group_name_H-M   'P 1'
#
loop_
_entity.id
_entity.type
_entity.pdbx_description
1 polymer ?
#
loop_
_entity_poly.entity_id
_entity_poly.type
_entity_poly.pdbx_seq_one_letter_code
_entity_poly.pdbx_strand_id
1 'polypeptide(L)' 'MAKIRKTAEEIEALLLEELRKVEHCEGARSVTIRTFVDGSWAIAFFNAGRSDPNTCQRALWDIEPRLQEQYDLADS' A
#
# COMPACT_ATOMS: atom_id res chain seq x y z
N MET A 1 2.95 20.31 2.17
CA MET A 1 3.76 20.11 0.96
C MET A 1 2.86 19.53 -0.13
N ALA A 2 3.17 19.76 -1.40
CA ALA A 2 2.48 19.05 -2.47
C ALA A 2 2.93 17.58 -2.46
N LYS A 3 1.98 16.66 -2.55
CA LYS A 3 2.27 15.22 -2.62
C LYS A 3 2.86 14.86 -3.98
N ILE A 4 3.64 13.78 -4.00
CA ILE A 4 4.24 13.25 -5.23
C ILE A 4 3.18 12.42 -5.96
N ARG A 5 2.99 12.65 -7.26
CA ARG A 5 2.06 11.86 -8.05
C ARG A 5 2.69 10.52 -8.46
N LYS A 6 1.95 9.44 -8.28
CA LYS A 6 2.36 8.06 -8.59
C LYS A 6 1.21 7.29 -9.24
N THR A 7 1.51 6.40 -10.18
CA THR A 7 0.49 5.50 -10.73
C THR A 7 0.00 4.53 -9.65
N ALA A 8 -1.15 3.91 -9.87
CA ALA A 8 -1.65 2.89 -8.94
C ALA A 8 -0.63 1.74 -8.75
N GLU A 9 -0.01 1.28 -9.83
CA GLU A 9 1.01 0.22 -9.80
C GLU A 9 2.25 0.62 -9.00
N GLU A 10 2.68 1.88 -9.09
CA GLU A 10 3.80 2.38 -8.28
C GLU A 10 3.44 2.44 -6.79
N ILE A 11 2.23 2.88 -6.45
CA ILE A 11 1.75 2.91 -5.06
C ILE A 11 1.65 1.49 -4.49
N GLU A 12 1.11 0.54 -5.27
CA GLU A 12 1.04 -0.88 -4.90
C GLU A 12 2.43 -1.48 -4.66
N ALA A 13 3.40 -1.15 -5.52
CA ALA A 13 4.78 -1.58 -5.35
C ALA A 13 5.41 -1.00 -4.07
N LEU A 14 5.17 0.27 -3.77
CA LEU A 14 5.64 0.92 -2.54
C LEU A 14 5.00 0.31 -1.28
N LEU A 15 3.69 0.07 -1.31
CA LEU A 15 2.96 -0.61 -0.23
C LEU A 15 3.56 -2.00 0.04
N LEU A 16 3.80 -2.77 -1.02
CA LEU A 16 4.38 -4.11 -0.90
C LEU A 16 5.81 -4.07 -0.39
N GLU A 17 6.63 -3.12 -0.86
CA GLU A 17 8.01 -2.95 -0.39
C GLU A 17 8.05 -2.60 1.09
N GLU A 18 7.26 -1.62 1.54
CA GLU A 18 7.19 -1.24 2.96
C GLU A 18 6.63 -2.38 3.82
N LEU A 19 5.62 -3.09 3.34
CA LEU A 19 5.06 -4.24 4.07
C LEU A 19 6.10 -5.34 4.28
N ARG A 20 6.94 -5.63 3.28
CA ARG A 20 8.01 -6.64 3.38
C ARG A 20 9.15 -6.26 4.32
N LYS A 21 9.26 -4.98 4.70
CA LYS A 21 10.23 -4.52 5.71
C LYS A 21 9.76 -4.77 7.14
N VAL A 22 8.47 -5.07 7.34
CA VAL A 22 7.90 -5.35 8.66
C VAL A 22 8.20 -6.80 9.04
N GLU A 23 8.67 -7.00 10.28
CA GLU A 23 8.92 -8.33 10.84
C GLU A 23 7.67 -9.22 10.68
N HIS A 24 7.89 -10.45 10.20
CA HIS A 24 6.86 -11.43 9.87
C HIS A 24 6.05 -11.17 8.58
N CYS A 25 6.31 -10.09 7.83
CA CYS A 25 5.64 -9.76 6.57
C CYS A 25 6.51 -9.85 5.31
N GLU A 26 7.73 -10.38 5.43
CA GLU A 26 8.73 -10.51 4.36
C GLU A 26 8.21 -11.40 3.21
N GLY A 27 7.29 -12.31 3.51
CA GLY A 27 6.66 -13.24 2.57
C GLY A 27 5.45 -12.70 1.82
N ALA A 28 5.04 -11.44 2.05
CA ALA A 28 3.93 -10.81 1.35
C ALA A 28 4.16 -10.80 -0.18
N ARG A 29 3.12 -11.05 -0.96
CA ARG A 29 3.21 -11.26 -2.42
C ARG A 29 2.67 -10.10 -3.24
N SER A 30 1.58 -9.49 -2.80
CA SER A 30 0.96 -8.37 -3.51
C SER A 30 0.11 -7.53 -2.56
N VAL A 31 -0.05 -6.26 -2.92
CA VAL A 31 -1.04 -5.32 -2.38
C VAL A 31 -1.73 -4.70 -3.59
N THR A 32 -3.03 -4.53 -3.52
CA THR A 32 -3.83 -3.91 -4.58
C THR A 32 -4.64 -2.78 -3.98
N ILE A 33 -4.65 -1.63 -4.65
CA ILE A 33 -5.44 -0.47 -4.24
C ILE A 33 -6.71 -0.35 -5.07
N ARG A 34 -7.71 0.29 -4.49
CA ARG A 34 -8.86 0.84 -5.22
C ARG A 34 -8.68 2.35 -5.33
N THR A 35 -9.01 2.90 -6.48
CA THR A 35 -9.05 4.33 -6.72
C THR A 35 -10.49 4.83 -6.57
N PHE A 36 -10.65 6.06 -6.09
CA PHE A 36 -11.94 6.70 -5.92
C PHE A 36 -12.11 7.89 -6.87
N VAL A 37 -13.35 8.31 -7.08
CA VAL A 37 -13.71 9.40 -8.01
C VAL A 37 -13.10 10.74 -7.58
N ASP A 38 -12.84 10.93 -6.28
CA ASP A 38 -12.18 12.12 -5.74
C ASP A 38 -10.65 12.10 -5.87
N GLY A 39 -10.08 11.09 -6.54
CA GLY A 39 -8.64 10.92 -6.72
C GLY A 39 -7.93 10.32 -5.50
N SER A 40 -8.66 10.03 -4.41
CA SER A 40 -8.10 9.27 -3.29
C SER A 40 -7.96 7.78 -3.64
N TRP A 41 -7.22 7.06 -2.81
CA TRP A 41 -7.01 5.62 -2.95
C TRP A 41 -6.95 4.95 -1.58
N ALA A 42 -7.30 3.67 -1.53
CA ALA A 42 -7.16 2.84 -0.32
C ALA A 42 -6.80 1.40 -0.69
N ILE A 43 -6.21 0.65 0.23
CA ILE A 43 -5.95 -0.77 0.00
C ILE A 43 -7.29 -1.50 -0.15
N ALA A 44 -7.43 -2.24 -1.24
CA ALA A 44 -8.59 -3.07 -1.53
C ALA A 44 -8.34 -4.54 -1.15
N PHE A 45 -7.12 -5.02 -1.40
CA PHE A 45 -6.73 -6.41 -1.18
C PHE A 45 -5.23 -6.52 -0.92
N PHE A 46 -4.82 -7.54 -0.18
CA PHE A 46 -3.43 -7.93 -0.07
C PHE A 46 -3.29 -9.45 0.02
N ASN A 47 -2.13 -9.96 -0.40
CA ASN A 47 -1.77 -11.37 -0.30
C ASN A 47 -0.56 -11.52 0.62
N ALA A 48 -0.78 -12.04 1.83
CA ALA A 48 0.29 -12.29 2.81
C ALA A 48 1.30 -13.37 2.38
N GLY A 49 0.97 -14.19 1.37
CA GLY A 49 1.85 -15.27 0.92
C GLY A 49 2.10 -16.30 2.03
N ARG A 50 3.34 -16.35 2.54
CA ARG A 50 3.73 -17.23 3.67
C ARG A 50 3.76 -16.52 5.03
N SER A 51 3.50 -15.21 5.04
CA SER A 51 3.51 -14.38 6.24
C SER A 51 2.20 -14.49 7.02
N ASP A 52 2.22 -14.05 8.29
CA ASP A 52 1.02 -14.01 9.11
C ASP A 52 0.07 -12.90 8.60
N PRO A 53 -1.16 -13.24 8.18
CA PRO A 53 -2.06 -12.27 7.57
C PRO A 53 -2.56 -11.21 8.56
N ASN A 54 -2.67 -11.52 9.85
CA ASN A 54 -3.17 -10.56 10.84
C ASN A 54 -2.10 -9.51 11.17
N THR A 55 -0.85 -9.93 11.33
CA THR A 55 0.28 -9.02 11.52
C THR A 55 0.44 -8.10 10.32
N CYS A 56 0.37 -8.64 9.09
CA CYS A 56 0.48 -7.82 7.89
C CYS A 56 -0.70 -6.88 7.69
N GLN A 57 -1.91 -7.30 8.04
CA GLN A 57 -3.07 -6.40 8.00
C GLN A 57 -2.92 -5.23 8.96
N ARG A 58 -2.42 -5.46 10.18
CA ARG A 58 -2.15 -4.38 11.15
C ARG A 58 -1.06 -3.45 10.65
N ALA A 59 0.03 -3.99 10.10
CA ALA A 59 1.09 -3.19 9.52
C ALA A 59 0.58 -2.28 8.39
N LEU A 60 -0.32 -2.78 7.55
CA LEU A 60 -0.93 -1.99 6.47
C LEU A 60 -1.78 -0.82 6.99
N TRP A 61 -2.39 -0.92 8.18
CA TRP A 61 -3.11 0.21 8.80
C TRP A 61 -2.19 1.37 9.17
N ASP A 62 -0.92 1.11 9.44
CA ASP A 62 0.07 2.16 9.73
C ASP A 62 0.76 2.67 8.44
N ILE A 63 0.97 1.77 7.46
CA ILE A 63 1.64 2.11 6.19
C ILE A 63 0.73 2.94 5.28
N GLU A 64 -0.54 2.56 5.11
CA GLU A 64 -1.49 3.23 4.21
C GLU A 64 -1.57 4.75 4.46
N PRO A 65 -1.91 5.24 5.67
CA PRO A 65 -2.04 6.69 5.91
C PRO A 65 -0.72 7.43 5.69
N ARG A 66 0.42 6.84 6.08
CA ARG A 66 1.74 7.45 5.87
C ARG A 66 2.07 7.61 4.39
N LEU A 67 1.68 6.65 3.54
CA LEU A 67 1.86 6.78 2.09
C LEU A 67 0.84 7.74 1.48
N GLN A 68 -0.40 7.76 1.96
CA GLN A 68 -1.40 8.74 1.52
C GLN A 68 -1.00 10.19 1.83
N GLU A 69 -0.22 10.43 2.89
CA GLU A 69 0.34 11.76 3.21
C GLU A 69 1.44 12.21 2.23
N GLN A 70 2.09 11.26 1.54
CA GLN A 70 3.23 11.51 0.66
C GLN A 70 2.86 11.45 -0.83
N TYR A 71 1.87 10.62 -1.18
CA TYR A 71 1.56 10.27 -2.56
C TYR A 71 0.08 10.49 -2.91
N ASP A 72 -0.14 11.13 -4.05
CA ASP A 72 -1.44 11.15 -4.73
C ASP A 72 -1.38 10.28 -5.98
N LEU A 73 -2.55 9.89 -6.48
CA LEU A 73 -2.64 9.22 -7.78
C LEU A 73 -2.26 10.19 -8.91
N ALA A 74 -1.40 9.71 -9.81
CA ALA A 74 -1.26 10.28 -11.13
C ALA A 74 -2.49 9.91 -11.98
N ASP A 75 -2.97 10.87 -12.77
CA ASP A 75 -3.88 10.56 -13.87
C ASP A 75 -3.17 9.55 -14.80
N SER A 76 -3.81 8.41 -15.06
CA SER A 76 -3.28 7.36 -15.94
C SER A 76 -3.28 7.78 -17.40
#